data_AF-A0A093NNG5-F1
#
_entry.id   AF-A0A093NNG5-F1
#
_cell.length_a   1.000
_cell.length_b   1.000
_cell.length_c   1.000
_cell.angle_alpha   90.00
_cell.angle_beta   90.00
_cell.angle_gamma   90.00
#
_symmetry.space_group_name_H-M   'P 1'
#
loop_
_entity.id
_entity.type
_entity.pdbx_description
1 polymer ?
#
loop_
_entity_poly.entity_id
_entity_poly.type
_entity_poly.pdbx_seq_one_letter_code
_entity_poly.pdbx_strand_id
1 'polypeptide(L)'
;NLSLDAEFLLCGVSELDLVTGGIPSILLVHGVLSFPLCLDSSHRCLLAAARYGRGRVVVATHESQLFSPKLARFLLNAIRWLDAGRKGLVGVDASLKKLCTLLSQEGVKSQVSQLTGDISVYCCSSYSDREAERVHTFVAEGGGLLVGGQAWYWASQNCGKAAVAKYPGNKILNRFGLSILGQSVQAAKHPAVGSGEHYHFRTALTLFNRHVDKHEELKAPLKDWLQRLAQDCAAFLHIPARDCPAYASLHRILTKVLQRSGIPHVSRHCPVKSNSKEAVLLCMATELSLTMTDSAALVQKSAAGVCALPVAVEIDGTNPGKTAWRSTGLYLPEGHTAVITFPCLVVGAGLKVQIGCHTDDLSHATELKRAPVVIRTCDVACQKQSLSCLWGGLIYIVVPARSVLGKVPITVEGAVRAPFFKLGETSESQWKACIRHYPAPWAELAVENLILTVPSDSIRHMENPQPLLTLWNEIMAAISKLAAIPTKFPRPERIVTDVQISFG
;
A
#
# COMPACT_ATOMS: atom_id res chain seq x y z
N ASN A 1 24.42 20.77 9.62
CA ASN A 1 25.01 19.43 9.77
C ASN A 1 24.01 18.61 10.57
N LEU A 2 23.38 17.59 9.96
CA LEU A 2 22.30 16.82 10.59
C LEU A 2 22.77 15.98 11.78
N SER A 3 24.03 15.53 11.78
CA SER A 3 24.59 14.77 12.91
C SER A 3 24.66 15.62 14.18
N LEU A 4 25.07 16.89 14.06
CA LEU A 4 25.06 17.83 15.19
C LEU A 4 23.63 18.12 15.69
N ASP A 5 22.65 18.12 14.78
CA ASP A 5 21.25 18.29 15.16
C ASP A 5 20.72 17.09 15.95
N ALA A 6 21.05 15.87 15.52
CA ALA A 6 20.72 14.64 16.25
C ALA A 6 21.40 14.60 17.63
N GLU A 7 22.69 14.93 17.70
CA GLU A 7 23.43 15.01 18.97
C GLU A 7 22.82 16.04 19.93
N PHE A 8 22.38 17.20 19.42
CA PHE A 8 21.69 18.19 20.23
C PHE A 8 20.37 17.64 20.79
N LEU A 9 19.55 17.03 19.93
CA LEU A 9 18.24 16.48 20.31
C LEU A 9 18.39 15.33 21.33
N LEU A 10 19.44 14.52 21.20
CA LEU A 10 19.69 13.34 22.01
C LEU A 10 20.68 13.59 23.17
N CYS A 11 21.03 14.85 23.43
CA CYS A 11 21.97 15.21 24.49
C CYS A 11 21.48 14.72 25.86
N GLY A 12 22.21 13.78 26.46
CA GLY A 12 21.84 13.13 27.72
C GLY A 12 20.68 12.14 27.61
N VAL A 13 20.38 11.65 26.41
CA VAL A 13 19.34 10.65 26.12
C VAL A 13 19.97 9.47 25.39
N SER A 14 20.30 8.41 26.11
CA SER A 14 20.84 7.17 25.53
C SER A 14 19.75 6.21 25.06
N GLU A 15 18.59 6.25 25.69
CA GLU A 15 17.44 5.37 25.42
C GLU A 15 16.14 6.19 25.39
N LEU A 16 15.25 5.85 24.47
CA LEU A 16 13.93 6.45 24.31
C LEU A 16 12.87 5.42 24.71
N ASP A 17 12.23 5.62 25.86
CA ASP A 17 11.13 4.77 26.34
C ASP A 17 9.80 5.22 25.71
N LEU A 18 9.40 4.50 24.65
CA LEU A 18 8.17 4.80 23.92
C LEU A 18 6.94 4.12 24.52
N VAL A 19 7.07 3.39 25.65
CA VAL A 19 5.95 2.79 26.39
C VAL A 19 5.20 3.87 27.16
N THR A 20 4.37 4.62 26.43
CA THR A 20 3.69 5.84 26.91
C THR A 20 2.17 5.70 27.00
N GLY A 21 1.66 4.46 26.91
CA GLY A 21 0.23 4.14 26.95
C GLY A 21 -0.46 4.10 25.57
N GLY A 22 0.24 4.50 24.51
CA GLY A 22 -0.22 4.42 23.12
C GLY A 22 0.60 3.44 22.28
N ILE A 23 0.03 3.00 21.15
CA ILE A 23 0.72 2.16 20.17
C ILE A 23 1.28 3.06 19.07
N PRO A 24 2.61 3.14 18.90
CA PRO A 24 3.22 4.00 17.89
C PRO A 24 2.98 3.49 16.46
N SER A 25 2.87 4.44 15.53
CA SER A 25 3.02 4.18 14.09
C SER A 25 4.50 4.10 13.69
N ILE A 26 4.78 3.90 12.40
CA ILE A 26 6.13 3.97 11.81
C ILE A 26 6.29 5.26 11.01
N LEU A 27 7.48 5.83 10.97
CA LEU A 27 7.83 6.96 10.10
C LEU A 27 8.54 6.50 8.83
N LEU A 28 8.15 7.09 7.70
CA LEU A 28 8.96 7.16 6.50
C LEU A 28 9.76 8.47 6.55
N VAL A 29 11.09 8.36 6.56
CA VAL A 29 12.02 9.51 6.58
C VAL A 29 12.60 9.65 5.18
N HIS A 30 12.05 10.56 4.38
CA HIS A 30 12.28 10.64 2.92
C HIS A 30 12.74 12.01 2.42
N GLY A 31 12.91 13.00 3.29
CA GLY A 31 13.50 14.30 2.98
C GLY A 31 15.02 14.22 2.86
N VAL A 32 15.63 15.19 2.18
CA VAL A 32 17.11 15.31 2.15
C VAL A 32 17.64 15.86 3.46
N LEU A 33 16.84 16.70 4.14
CA LEU A 33 17.19 17.34 5.41
C LEU A 33 16.43 16.74 6.60
N SER A 34 15.89 15.53 6.44
CA SER A 34 15.25 14.76 7.50
C SER A 34 16.17 13.65 7.97
N PHE A 35 16.07 13.27 9.24
CA PHE A 35 16.91 12.25 9.85
C PHE A 35 16.16 11.52 10.98
N PRO A 36 16.41 10.21 11.16
CA PRO A 36 15.83 9.44 12.26
C PRO A 36 16.49 9.81 13.60
N LEU A 37 15.72 9.72 14.68
CA LEU A 37 16.17 9.89 16.07
C LEU A 37 16.01 8.60 16.89
N CYS A 38 15.10 7.73 16.46
CA CYS A 38 14.81 6.45 17.09
C CYS A 38 14.48 5.43 16.00
N LEU A 39 15.22 4.31 15.98
CA LEU A 39 15.02 3.17 15.11
C LEU A 39 14.91 1.92 15.98
N ASP A 40 14.04 0.99 15.61
CA ASP A 40 14.05 -0.34 16.20
C ASP A 40 15.04 -1.30 15.50
N SER A 41 15.10 -2.54 15.96
CA SER A 41 15.98 -3.58 15.40
C SER A 41 15.66 -3.97 13.95
N SER A 42 14.48 -3.61 13.44
CA SER A 42 14.07 -3.81 12.05
C SER A 42 14.20 -2.52 11.22
N HIS A 43 14.94 -1.53 11.73
CA HIS A 43 15.16 -0.23 11.10
C HIS A 43 13.87 0.59 10.88
N ARG A 44 12.81 0.32 11.64
CA ARG A 44 11.57 1.11 11.61
C ARG A 44 11.76 2.38 12.44
N CYS A 45 11.51 3.54 11.85
CA CYS A 45 11.71 4.82 12.52
C CYS A 45 10.50 5.20 13.37
N LEU A 46 10.74 5.61 14.62
CA LEU A 46 9.68 5.92 15.60
C LEU A 46 9.69 7.36 16.08
N LEU A 47 10.81 8.06 15.93
CA LEU A 47 10.98 9.49 16.15
C LEU A 47 11.92 10.01 15.05
N ALA A 48 11.61 11.17 14.47
CA ALA A 48 12.45 11.79 13.45
C ALA A 48 12.42 13.31 13.56
N ALA A 49 13.39 13.95 12.93
CA ALA A 49 13.43 15.40 12.79
C ALA A 49 13.76 15.81 11.36
N ALA A 50 13.47 17.06 11.02
CA ALA A 50 13.83 17.65 9.75
C ALA A 50 14.10 19.14 9.86
N ARG A 51 14.91 19.65 8.94
CA ARG A 51 15.00 21.09 8.64
C ARG A 51 14.20 21.40 7.39
N TYR A 52 13.48 22.52 7.40
CA TYR A 52 12.73 22.98 6.23
C TYR A 52 12.69 24.51 6.19
N GLY A 53 13.11 25.09 5.06
CA GLY A 53 13.35 26.54 4.97
C GLY A 53 14.33 26.98 6.05
N ARG A 54 13.92 27.95 6.89
CA ARG A 54 14.69 28.40 8.07
C ARG A 54 14.30 27.68 9.35
N GLY A 55 13.20 26.93 9.35
CA GLY A 55 12.65 26.27 10.53
C GLY A 55 13.02 24.81 10.66
N ARG A 56 12.37 24.18 11.64
CA ARG A 56 12.72 22.87 12.17
C ARG A 56 11.47 22.09 12.57
N VAL A 57 11.52 20.78 12.44
CA VAL A 57 10.39 19.88 12.71
C VAL A 57 10.87 18.68 13.51
N VAL A 58 10.13 18.29 14.55
CA VAL A 58 10.30 17.02 15.28
C VAL A 58 8.96 16.29 15.25
N VAL A 59 9.00 15.00 14.90
CA VAL A 59 7.81 14.16 14.74
C VAL A 59 7.87 12.96 15.67
N ALA A 60 6.76 12.75 16.38
CA ALA A 60 6.49 11.61 17.22
C ALA A 60 5.39 10.72 16.62
N THR A 61 5.52 9.40 16.82
CA THR A 61 4.61 8.39 16.23
C THR A 61 3.39 8.06 17.07
N HIS A 62 3.22 8.78 18.19
CA HIS A 62 2.01 8.81 18.99
C HIS A 62 1.97 10.11 19.80
N GLU A 63 0.81 10.71 20.01
CA GLU A 63 0.67 11.98 20.75
C GLU A 63 1.05 11.84 22.23
N SER A 64 0.83 10.67 22.83
CA SER A 64 1.23 10.38 24.23
C SER A 64 2.73 10.51 24.47
N GLN A 65 3.55 10.37 23.43
CA GLN A 65 4.99 10.57 23.52
C GLN A 65 5.34 12.03 23.79
N LEU A 66 4.49 12.97 23.37
CA LEU A 66 4.74 14.41 23.51
C LEU A 66 4.46 14.96 24.90
N PHE A 67 3.91 14.16 25.83
CA PHE A 67 3.66 14.60 27.20
C PHE A 67 4.00 13.52 28.23
N SER A 68 4.78 12.51 27.82
CA SER A 68 5.25 11.47 28.73
C SER A 68 6.45 11.96 29.54
N PRO A 69 6.42 11.89 30.88
CA PRO A 69 7.58 12.21 31.71
C PRO A 69 8.83 11.38 31.37
N LYS A 70 8.63 10.15 30.85
CA LYS A 70 9.72 9.27 30.40
C LYS A 70 10.56 9.87 29.28
N LEU A 71 10.00 10.79 28.51
CA LEU A 71 10.66 11.48 27.39
C LEU A 71 10.96 12.95 27.73
N ALA A 72 10.81 13.38 28.99
CA ALA A 72 10.92 14.79 29.38
C ALA A 72 12.25 15.43 28.90
N ARG A 73 13.39 14.76 29.13
CA ARG A 73 14.70 15.26 28.69
C ARG A 73 14.77 15.46 27.18
N PHE A 74 14.31 14.49 26.41
CA PHE A 74 14.24 14.58 24.95
C PHE A 74 13.32 15.71 24.49
N LEU A 75 12.13 15.84 25.09
CA LEU A 75 11.18 16.90 24.73
C LEU A 75 11.74 18.30 25.02
N LEU A 76 12.46 18.49 26.13
CA LEU A 76 13.13 19.76 26.41
C LEU A 76 14.22 20.10 25.39
N ASN A 77 15.03 19.10 25.01
CA ASN A 77 16.01 19.27 23.93
C ASN A 77 15.32 19.61 22.61
N ALA A 78 14.21 18.93 22.28
CA ALA A 78 13.41 19.20 21.10
C ALA A 78 12.88 20.64 21.08
N ILE A 79 12.27 21.11 22.17
CA ILE A 79 11.78 22.50 22.25
C ILE A 79 12.91 23.52 22.07
N ARG A 80 14.07 23.32 22.72
CA ARG A 80 15.23 24.22 22.56
C ARG A 80 15.77 24.21 21.13
N TRP A 81 15.83 23.03 20.52
CA TRP A 81 16.28 22.89 19.13
C TRP A 81 15.31 23.56 18.17
N LEU A 82 13.99 23.38 18.37
CA LEU A 82 12.93 23.96 17.56
C LEU A 82 12.85 25.48 17.69
N ASP A 83 13.07 26.03 18.88
CA ASP A 83 13.08 27.48 19.12
C ASP A 83 14.23 28.16 18.36
N ALA A 84 15.36 27.47 18.23
CA ALA A 84 16.55 27.96 17.53
C ALA A 84 17.07 29.32 18.06
N GLY A 85 16.81 29.64 19.33
CA GLY A 85 17.25 30.87 19.98
C GLY A 85 16.35 32.09 19.73
N ARG A 86 15.17 31.91 19.13
CA ARG A 86 14.19 32.97 18.91
C ARG A 86 13.55 33.47 20.20
N LYS A 87 13.57 32.66 21.28
CA LYS A 87 13.05 33.02 22.61
C LYS A 87 11.58 33.48 22.58
N GLY A 88 10.81 32.99 21.61
CA GLY A 88 9.38 33.26 21.53
C GLY A 88 8.58 32.32 22.43
N LEU A 89 7.26 32.39 22.33
CA LEU A 89 6.35 31.57 23.12
C LEU A 89 6.24 30.15 22.56
N VAL A 90 6.17 29.15 23.43
CA VAL A 90 5.79 27.78 23.03
C VAL A 90 4.26 27.66 23.05
N GLY A 91 3.65 27.68 21.87
CA GLY A 91 2.21 27.48 21.72
C GLY A 91 1.86 26.01 21.59
N VAL A 92 0.91 25.55 22.40
CA VAL A 92 0.50 24.14 22.47
C VAL A 92 -0.97 24.03 22.09
N ASP A 93 -1.29 23.21 21.10
CA ASP A 93 -2.68 22.92 20.75
C ASP A 93 -3.42 22.28 21.93
N ALA A 94 -4.74 22.53 22.02
CA ALA A 94 -5.58 22.03 23.11
C ALA A 94 -5.53 20.50 23.27
N SER A 95 -5.31 19.76 22.17
CA SER A 95 -5.15 18.29 22.21
C SER A 95 -3.92 17.83 23.00
N LEU A 96 -2.90 18.68 23.16
CA LEU A 96 -1.64 18.38 23.84
C LEU A 96 -1.47 19.15 25.15
N LYS A 97 -2.55 19.64 25.78
CA LYS A 97 -2.48 20.46 27.01
C LYS A 97 -1.59 19.90 28.13
N LYS A 98 -1.42 18.57 28.21
CA LYS A 98 -0.55 17.89 29.18
C LYS A 98 0.94 18.24 28.99
N LEU A 99 1.36 18.60 27.78
CA LEU A 99 2.71 19.08 27.49
C LEU A 99 3.02 20.39 28.23
N CYS A 100 2.04 21.30 28.37
CA CYS A 100 2.26 22.54 29.14
C CYS A 100 2.64 22.26 30.59
N THR A 101 2.04 21.26 31.22
CA THR A 101 2.36 20.84 32.59
C THR A 101 3.81 20.36 32.68
N LEU A 102 4.25 19.51 31.74
CA LEU A 102 5.62 19.00 31.67
C LEU A 102 6.63 20.13 31.44
N LEU A 103 6.35 21.06 30.52
CA LEU A 103 7.23 22.19 30.22
C LEU A 103 7.34 23.18 31.38
N SER A 104 6.24 23.41 32.10
CA SER A 104 6.21 24.34 33.24
C SER A 104 7.06 23.85 34.41
N GLN A 105 7.10 22.53 34.65
CA GLN A 105 7.97 21.91 35.67
C GLN A 105 9.46 22.17 35.40
N GLU A 106 9.81 22.44 34.16
CA GLU A 106 11.18 22.65 33.67
C GLU A 106 11.46 24.12 33.31
N GLY A 107 10.57 25.03 33.72
CA GLY A 107 10.73 26.48 33.55
C GLY A 107 10.54 27.01 32.13
N VAL A 108 9.97 26.21 31.21
CA VAL A 108 9.71 26.64 29.83
C VAL A 108 8.35 27.34 29.74
N LYS A 109 8.34 28.60 29.28
CA LYS A 109 7.12 29.38 29.05
C LYS A 109 6.31 28.77 27.90
N SER A 110 5.17 28.18 28.23
CA SER A 110 4.25 27.60 27.26
C SER A 110 2.81 27.99 27.57
N GLN A 111 1.97 28.07 26.54
CA GLN A 111 0.54 28.33 26.70
C GLN A 111 -0.26 27.48 25.73
N VAL A 112 -1.51 27.16 26.11
CA VAL A 112 -2.45 26.54 25.19
C VAL A 112 -2.93 27.61 24.21
N SER A 113 -2.66 27.44 22.91
CA SER A 113 -3.00 28.41 21.88
C SER A 113 -3.07 27.75 20.50
N GLN A 114 -3.82 28.38 19.60
CA GLN A 114 -3.69 28.14 18.16
C GLN A 114 -2.40 28.79 17.64
N LEU A 115 -2.01 28.48 16.39
CA LEU A 115 -0.84 29.10 15.76
C LEU A 115 -1.09 30.62 15.59
N THR A 116 -0.22 31.45 16.15
CA THR A 116 -0.24 32.92 16.16
C THR A 116 1.17 33.45 15.85
N GLY A 117 1.30 34.74 15.52
CA GLY A 117 2.56 35.31 15.03
C GLY A 117 3.69 35.45 16.07
N ASP A 118 3.37 35.38 17.37
CA ASP A 118 4.28 35.49 18.51
C ASP A 118 4.89 34.14 18.96
N ILE A 119 4.39 33.04 18.40
CA ILE A 119 4.84 31.69 18.73
C ILE A 119 6.20 31.43 18.07
N SER A 120 7.18 30.95 18.84
CA SER A 120 8.40 30.39 18.26
C SER A 120 8.24 28.89 17.96
N VAL A 121 7.68 28.13 18.89
CA VAL A 121 7.48 26.68 18.74
C VAL A 121 6.01 26.35 18.85
N TYR A 122 5.46 25.73 17.81
CA TYR A 122 4.09 25.24 17.81
C TYR A 122 4.06 23.73 18.00
N CYS A 123 3.29 23.28 19.00
CA CYS A 123 3.15 21.88 19.37
C CYS A 123 1.73 21.41 19.08
N CYS A 124 1.52 20.45 18.19
CA CYS A 124 0.18 19.99 17.81
C CYS A 124 0.07 18.48 17.61
N SER A 125 -1.16 17.95 17.62
CA SER A 125 -1.38 16.58 17.16
C SER A 125 -1.37 16.51 15.62
N SER A 126 -1.25 15.30 15.08
CA SER A 126 -1.25 15.04 13.62
C SER A 126 -2.63 14.68 13.05
N TYR A 127 -3.70 14.89 13.83
CA TYR A 127 -5.06 14.47 13.47
C TYR A 127 -5.86 15.47 12.63
N SER A 128 -5.31 16.65 12.38
CA SER A 128 -5.96 17.73 11.62
C SER A 128 -4.98 18.34 10.61
N ASP A 129 -5.49 18.69 9.44
CA ASP A 129 -4.80 19.37 8.34
C ASP A 129 -5.35 20.80 8.11
N ARG A 130 -6.28 21.27 8.95
CA ARG A 130 -6.98 22.56 8.75
C ARG A 130 -6.03 23.76 8.65
N GLU A 131 -4.89 23.70 9.33
CA GLU A 131 -3.90 24.78 9.37
C GLU A 131 -2.64 24.46 8.53
N ALA A 132 -2.70 23.49 7.63
CA ALA A 132 -1.52 22.99 6.91
C ALA A 132 -0.69 24.10 6.25
N GLU A 133 -1.31 24.99 5.48
CA GLU A 133 -0.58 26.10 4.82
C GLU A 133 0.03 27.10 5.81
N ARG A 134 -0.65 27.36 6.93
CA ARG A 134 -0.14 28.23 7.99
C ARG A 134 1.08 27.60 8.65
N VAL A 135 1.02 26.30 8.95
CA VAL A 135 2.13 25.53 9.51
C VAL A 135 3.30 25.46 8.53
N HIS A 136 3.05 25.25 7.24
CA HIS A 136 4.09 25.26 6.21
C HIS A 136 4.82 26.60 6.13
N THR A 137 4.07 27.70 6.12
CA THR A 137 4.63 29.07 6.09
C THR A 137 5.43 29.35 7.34
N PHE A 138 4.84 29.07 8.51
CA PHE A 138 5.49 29.24 9.81
C PHE A 138 6.84 28.52 9.89
N VAL A 139 6.88 27.23 9.54
CA VAL A 139 8.14 26.46 9.55
C VAL A 139 9.10 27.01 8.49
N ALA A 140 8.64 27.33 7.28
CA ALA A 140 9.51 27.87 6.23
C ALA A 140 10.24 29.16 6.68
N GLU A 141 9.55 30.02 7.43
CA GLU A 141 10.04 31.32 7.90
C GLU A 141 10.96 31.25 9.12
N GLY A 142 11.05 30.08 9.78
CA GLY A 142 11.92 29.89 10.95
C GLY A 142 11.24 29.22 12.13
N GLY A 143 9.93 29.00 12.06
CA GLY A 143 9.11 28.30 13.04
C GLY A 143 9.60 26.91 13.40
N GLY A 144 9.34 26.52 14.65
CA GLY A 144 9.62 25.18 15.15
C GLY A 144 8.32 24.40 15.29
N LEU A 145 8.20 23.22 14.67
CA LEU A 145 7.04 22.35 14.79
C LEU A 145 7.37 21.10 15.61
N LEU A 146 6.67 20.88 16.71
CA LEU A 146 6.64 19.60 17.41
C LEU A 146 5.27 18.95 17.15
N VAL A 147 5.26 17.80 16.47
CA VAL A 147 4.00 17.16 16.07
C VAL A 147 4.00 15.68 16.39
N GLY A 148 2.84 15.17 16.84
CA GLY A 148 2.72 13.79 17.30
C GLY A 148 1.36 13.18 17.00
N GLY A 149 1.34 11.88 16.73
CA GLY A 149 0.10 11.12 16.59
C GLY A 149 0.33 9.85 15.79
N GLN A 150 -0.75 9.09 15.58
CA GLN A 150 -0.69 7.80 14.91
C GLN A 150 -1.65 7.74 13.72
N ALA A 151 -1.21 7.05 12.66
CA ALA A 151 -2.00 6.86 11.44
C ALA A 151 -2.61 5.46 11.32
N TRP A 152 -2.21 4.50 12.16
CA TRP A 152 -2.72 3.11 12.10
C TRP A 152 -4.22 3.03 12.38
N TYR A 153 -4.73 3.83 13.33
CA TYR A 153 -6.15 3.86 13.63
C TYR A 153 -6.92 4.45 12.45
N TRP A 154 -6.43 5.56 11.90
CA TRP A 154 -7.00 6.16 10.69
C TRP A 154 -7.03 5.16 9.53
N ALA A 155 -5.95 4.39 9.33
CA ALA A 155 -5.84 3.38 8.29
C ALA A 155 -6.85 2.24 8.50
N SER A 156 -7.07 1.79 9.74
CA SER A 156 -8.09 0.79 10.10
C SER A 156 -9.51 1.25 9.75
N GLN A 157 -9.78 2.55 9.83
CA GLN A 157 -11.09 3.13 9.50
C GLN A 157 -11.22 3.48 8.01
N ASN A 158 -10.11 3.44 7.27
CA ASN A 158 -10.00 3.85 5.87
C ASN A 158 -9.32 2.77 5.03
N CYS A 159 -9.78 1.52 5.17
CA CYS A 159 -9.25 0.37 4.43
C CYS A 159 -9.14 0.66 2.93
N GLY A 160 -7.99 0.32 2.35
CA GLY A 160 -7.68 0.56 0.93
C GLY A 160 -7.25 2.00 0.59
N LYS A 161 -7.18 2.92 1.56
CA LYS A 161 -6.61 4.26 1.36
C LYS A 161 -5.17 4.32 1.87
N ALA A 162 -4.26 4.85 1.05
CA ALA A 162 -2.87 5.05 1.44
C ALA A 162 -2.75 6.15 2.50
N ALA A 163 -2.41 5.78 3.75
CA ALA A 163 -2.25 6.70 4.87
C ALA A 163 -1.16 7.76 4.60
N VAL A 164 -0.05 7.36 3.98
CA VAL A 164 1.05 8.24 3.58
C VAL A 164 0.59 9.44 2.72
N ALA A 165 -0.51 9.30 1.99
CA ALA A 165 -1.08 10.34 1.13
C ALA A 165 -2.28 11.06 1.74
N LYS A 166 -3.16 10.31 2.43
CA LYS A 166 -4.51 10.77 2.78
C LYS A 166 -4.72 11.05 4.27
N TYR A 167 -3.82 10.59 5.15
CA TYR A 167 -3.87 10.90 6.58
C TYR A 167 -3.66 12.42 6.79
N PRO A 168 -4.50 13.11 7.58
CA PRO A 168 -4.42 14.56 7.76
C PRO A 168 -3.01 15.07 8.10
N GLY A 169 -2.33 14.44 9.08
CA GLY A 169 -0.97 14.83 9.46
C GLY A 169 0.05 14.73 8.33
N ASN A 170 -0.13 13.81 7.39
CA ASN A 170 0.77 13.68 6.25
C ASN A 170 0.58 14.77 5.19
N LYS A 171 -0.58 15.43 5.15
CA LYS A 171 -0.73 16.65 4.33
C LYS A 171 0.15 17.79 4.82
N ILE A 172 0.52 17.77 6.10
CA ILE A 172 1.50 18.68 6.70
C ILE A 172 2.91 18.12 6.50
N LEU A 173 3.15 16.91 7.01
CA LEU A 173 4.49 16.33 7.17
C LEU A 173 5.19 15.98 5.86
N ASN A 174 4.47 15.58 4.83
CA ASN A 174 5.08 15.19 3.55
C ASN A 174 5.90 16.36 2.98
N ARG A 175 5.48 17.61 3.16
CA ARG A 175 6.24 18.78 2.68
C ARG A 175 7.60 18.93 3.37
N PHE A 176 7.73 18.41 4.59
CA PHE A 176 8.95 18.44 5.39
C PHE A 176 9.83 17.19 5.20
N GLY A 177 9.44 16.25 4.34
CA GLY A 177 10.21 15.04 4.09
C GLY A 177 9.98 13.91 5.12
N LEU A 178 8.86 13.96 5.85
CA LEU A 178 8.49 12.98 6.85
C LEU A 178 7.06 12.49 6.59
N SER A 179 6.76 11.22 6.86
CA SER A 179 5.39 10.72 6.83
C SER A 179 5.14 9.72 7.95
N ILE A 180 3.94 9.75 8.54
CA ILE A 180 3.46 8.74 9.48
C ILE A 180 2.72 7.66 8.70
N LEU A 181 3.19 6.42 8.78
CA LEU A 181 2.64 5.30 8.04
C LEU A 181 1.48 4.63 8.80
N GLY A 182 0.62 3.91 8.08
CA GLY A 182 -0.56 3.24 8.64
C GLY A 182 -0.24 1.96 9.41
N GLN A 183 1.01 1.53 9.46
CA GLN A 183 1.45 0.39 10.25
C GLN A 183 1.80 0.81 11.67
N SER A 184 1.55 -0.08 12.62
CA SER A 184 1.89 0.07 14.02
C SER A 184 3.03 -0.88 14.43
N VAL A 185 3.69 -0.55 15.53
CA VAL A 185 4.62 -1.44 16.22
C VAL A 185 4.31 -1.48 17.70
N GLN A 186 4.66 -2.58 18.37
CA GLN A 186 4.56 -2.63 19.82
C GLN A 186 5.49 -1.59 20.44
N ALA A 187 4.96 -0.80 21.38
CA ALA A 187 5.76 0.17 22.10
C ALA A 187 6.85 -0.55 22.91
N ALA A 188 8.09 -0.09 22.75
CA ALA A 188 9.24 -0.62 23.48
C ALA A 188 10.24 0.50 23.75
N LYS A 189 11.30 0.17 24.49
CA LYS A 189 12.45 1.04 24.67
C LYS A 189 13.45 0.77 23.56
N HIS A 190 14.03 1.83 23.01
CA HIS A 190 14.97 1.74 21.91
C HIS A 190 16.17 2.66 22.15
N PRO A 191 17.37 2.27 21.67
CA PRO A 191 18.52 3.14 21.72
C PRO A 191 18.27 4.41 20.89
N ALA A 192 18.78 5.53 21.38
CA ALA A 192 18.80 6.76 20.63
C ALA A 192 19.71 6.64 19.39
N VAL A 193 19.27 7.14 18.24
CA VAL A 193 20.02 7.10 16.98
C VAL A 193 21.01 8.26 16.96
N GLY A 194 22.21 8.01 17.50
CA GLY A 194 23.28 9.01 17.60
C GLY A 194 24.01 9.28 16.28
N SER A 195 25.30 9.60 16.37
CA SER A 195 26.16 9.75 15.20
C SER A 195 26.56 8.38 14.63
N GLY A 196 26.33 8.17 13.34
CA GLY A 196 26.63 6.90 12.68
C GLY A 196 25.90 6.72 11.35
N GLU A 197 26.21 5.61 10.68
CA GLU A 197 25.48 5.18 9.48
C GLU A 197 24.20 4.44 9.91
N HIS A 198 23.06 5.10 9.68
CA HIS A 198 21.75 4.59 10.05
C HIS A 198 20.83 4.54 8.84
N TYR A 199 19.79 3.71 8.93
CA TYR A 199 18.81 3.60 7.86
C TYR A 199 18.13 4.95 7.62
N HIS A 200 18.21 5.40 6.37
CA HIS A 200 17.47 6.53 5.85
C HIS A 200 17.07 6.21 4.41
N PHE A 201 15.81 6.46 4.04
CA PHE A 201 15.24 5.97 2.78
C PHE A 201 16.09 6.34 1.56
N ARG A 202 16.49 7.62 1.45
CA ARG A 202 17.30 8.08 0.31
C ARG A 202 18.71 7.49 0.29
N THR A 203 19.29 7.25 1.46
CA THR A 203 20.62 6.65 1.59
C THR A 203 20.57 5.19 1.14
N ALA A 204 19.61 4.44 1.66
CA ALA A 204 19.35 3.05 1.26
C ALA A 204 19.05 2.95 -0.25
N LEU A 205 18.21 3.83 -0.78
CA LEU A 205 17.90 3.88 -2.21
C LEU A 205 19.13 4.19 -3.08
N THR A 206 20.01 5.08 -2.62
CA THR A 206 21.25 5.41 -3.34
C THR A 206 22.20 4.23 -3.36
N LEU A 207 22.39 3.56 -2.22
CA LEU A 207 23.20 2.33 -2.12
C LEU A 207 22.61 1.23 -3.02
N PHE A 208 21.29 1.06 -2.99
CA PHE A 208 20.59 0.10 -3.83
C PHE A 208 20.80 0.37 -5.32
N ASN A 209 20.56 1.61 -5.78
CA ASN A 209 20.73 1.98 -7.19
C ASN A 209 22.18 1.78 -7.68
N ARG A 210 23.19 1.96 -6.81
CA ARG A 210 24.59 1.68 -7.14
C ARG A 210 24.91 0.19 -7.26
N HIS A 211 24.12 -0.66 -6.61
CA HIS A 211 24.39 -2.10 -6.48
C HIS A 211 23.43 -2.98 -7.28
N VAL A 212 22.30 -2.44 -7.74
CA VAL A 212 21.21 -3.21 -8.36
C VAL A 212 21.65 -4.01 -9.58
N ASP A 213 22.48 -3.42 -10.44
CA ASP A 213 22.97 -4.08 -11.67
C ASP A 213 24.26 -4.87 -11.47
N LYS A 214 24.80 -4.89 -10.24
CA LYS A 214 26.02 -5.62 -9.93
C LYS A 214 25.71 -7.05 -9.54
N HIS A 215 26.44 -8.01 -10.09
CA HIS A 215 26.42 -9.42 -9.68
C HIS A 215 27.25 -9.70 -8.41
N GLU A 216 27.69 -8.66 -7.70
CA GLU A 216 28.45 -8.76 -6.45
C GLU A 216 27.54 -9.09 -5.24
N GLU A 217 28.09 -9.81 -4.27
CA GLU A 217 27.41 -10.09 -3.00
C GLU A 217 27.01 -8.79 -2.29
N LEU A 218 25.79 -8.78 -1.73
CA LEU A 218 25.30 -7.66 -0.92
C LEU A 218 26.07 -7.58 0.40
N LYS A 219 26.66 -6.41 0.67
CA LYS A 219 27.35 -6.12 1.93
C LYS A 219 26.49 -5.23 2.83
N ALA A 220 26.81 -5.23 4.12
CA ALA A 220 26.27 -4.25 5.07
C ALA A 220 26.66 -2.82 4.65
N PRO A 221 25.83 -1.81 4.93
CA PRO A 221 24.54 -1.93 5.63
C PRO A 221 23.37 -2.28 4.69
N LEU A 222 23.56 -2.22 3.36
CA LEU A 222 22.47 -2.41 2.40
C LEU A 222 21.78 -3.77 2.56
N LYS A 223 22.55 -4.85 2.79
CA LYS A 223 22.01 -6.20 3.02
C LYS A 223 20.94 -6.26 4.11
N ASP A 224 21.11 -5.47 5.17
CA ASP A 224 20.21 -5.46 6.33
C ASP A 224 19.03 -4.50 6.12
N TRP A 225 19.13 -3.62 5.12
CA TRP A 225 18.16 -2.58 4.83
C TRP A 225 17.16 -2.92 3.73
N LEU A 226 17.34 -4.01 2.97
CA LEU A 226 16.52 -4.31 1.78
C LEU A 226 15.04 -4.45 2.10
N GLN A 227 14.69 -5.19 3.16
CA GLN A 227 13.30 -5.36 3.53
C GLN A 227 12.63 -4.02 3.88
N ARG A 228 13.32 -3.17 4.65
CA ARG A 228 12.83 -1.83 5.01
C ARG A 228 12.74 -0.93 3.77
N LEU A 229 13.74 -1.00 2.88
CA LEU A 229 13.76 -0.26 1.62
C LEU A 229 12.58 -0.63 0.72
N ALA A 230 12.23 -1.91 0.60
CA ALA A 230 11.05 -2.34 -0.15
C ALA A 230 9.77 -1.71 0.41
N GLN A 231 9.57 -1.80 1.73
CA GLN A 231 8.41 -1.21 2.43
C GLN A 231 8.33 0.31 2.24
N ASP A 232 9.47 1.01 2.33
CA ASP A 232 9.52 2.45 2.14
C ASP A 232 9.37 2.87 0.69
N CYS A 233 9.84 2.08 -0.28
CA CYS A 233 9.55 2.30 -1.70
C CYS A 233 8.05 2.21 -1.95
N ALA A 234 7.39 1.18 -1.41
CA ALA A 234 5.94 1.04 -1.52
C ALA A 234 5.21 2.24 -0.93
N ALA A 235 5.51 2.62 0.31
CA ALA A 235 4.90 3.79 0.93
C ALA A 235 5.18 5.09 0.16
N PHE A 236 6.43 5.32 -0.26
CA PHE A 236 6.83 6.54 -0.94
C PHE A 236 6.11 6.73 -2.28
N LEU A 237 5.92 5.65 -3.06
CA LEU A 237 5.25 5.72 -4.37
C LEU A 237 3.77 6.12 -4.26
N HIS A 238 3.14 5.94 -3.11
CA HIS A 238 1.77 6.42 -2.88
C HIS A 238 1.71 7.91 -2.53
N ILE A 239 2.83 8.60 -2.29
CA ILE A 239 2.84 10.04 -2.07
C ILE A 239 2.51 10.75 -3.40
N PRO A 240 1.52 11.67 -3.43
CA PRO A 240 1.18 12.38 -4.66
C PRO A 240 2.37 13.18 -5.21
N ALA A 241 2.78 12.87 -6.44
CA ALA A 241 3.93 13.49 -7.10
C ALA A 241 3.58 14.66 -8.03
N ARG A 242 2.29 14.84 -8.38
CA ARG A 242 1.83 15.76 -9.45
C ARG A 242 2.30 17.21 -9.24
N ASP A 243 2.30 17.68 -7.99
CA ASP A 243 2.63 19.07 -7.65
C ASP A 243 3.96 19.21 -6.90
N CYS A 244 4.78 18.15 -6.87
CA CYS A 244 6.07 18.13 -6.18
C CYS A 244 7.18 17.63 -7.13
N PRO A 245 7.96 18.52 -7.75
CA PRO A 245 9.04 18.14 -8.67
C PRO A 245 10.06 17.18 -8.06
N ALA A 246 10.31 17.29 -6.75
CA ALA A 246 11.20 16.39 -6.02
C ALA A 246 10.67 14.95 -5.98
N TYR A 247 9.35 14.76 -5.82
CA TYR A 247 8.73 13.42 -5.84
C TYR A 247 8.59 12.90 -7.26
N ALA A 248 8.19 13.73 -8.22
CA ALA A 248 8.17 13.35 -9.62
C ALA A 248 9.56 12.87 -10.10
N SER A 249 10.63 13.54 -9.67
CA SER A 249 12.00 13.12 -9.96
C SER A 249 12.37 11.77 -9.33
N LEU A 250 12.00 11.53 -8.07
CA LEU A 250 12.24 10.25 -7.41
C LEU A 250 11.43 9.11 -8.03
N HIS A 251 10.15 9.32 -8.34
CA HIS A 251 9.35 8.35 -9.10
C HIS A 251 10.05 7.99 -10.41
N ARG A 252 10.52 8.99 -11.17
CA ARG A 252 11.26 8.77 -12.41
C ARG A 252 12.55 7.99 -12.21
N ILE A 253 13.29 8.24 -11.11
CA ILE A 253 14.49 7.46 -10.77
C ILE A 253 14.13 6.01 -10.50
N LEU A 254 13.10 5.75 -9.69
CA LEU A 254 12.62 4.39 -9.38
C LEU A 254 12.16 3.66 -10.66
N THR A 255 11.44 4.34 -11.55
CA THR A 255 11.06 3.80 -12.86
C THR A 255 12.27 3.46 -13.71
N LYS A 256 13.27 4.35 -13.78
CA LYS A 256 14.50 4.10 -14.55
C LYS A 256 15.32 2.93 -14.01
N VAL A 257 15.39 2.79 -12.68
CA VAL A 257 16.04 1.63 -12.03
C VAL A 257 15.36 0.36 -12.51
N LEU A 258 14.03 0.30 -12.43
CA LEU A 258 13.28 -0.89 -12.83
C LEU A 258 13.39 -1.16 -14.34
N GLN A 259 13.33 -0.14 -15.19
CA GLN A 259 13.49 -0.28 -16.64
C GLN A 259 14.90 -0.76 -17.04
N ARG A 260 15.92 -0.41 -16.26
CA ARG A 260 17.31 -0.84 -16.50
C ARG A 260 17.55 -2.27 -16.01
N SER A 261 17.10 -2.58 -14.81
CA SER A 261 17.35 -3.88 -14.16
C SER A 261 16.36 -4.97 -14.59
N GLY A 262 15.21 -4.58 -15.16
CA GLY A 262 14.12 -5.49 -15.50
C GLY A 262 13.28 -5.91 -14.30
N ILE A 263 12.12 -6.50 -14.58
CA ILE A 263 11.28 -7.11 -13.55
C ILE A 263 11.80 -8.54 -13.30
N PRO A 264 12.20 -8.89 -12.06
CA PRO A 264 12.71 -10.22 -11.78
C PRO A 264 11.68 -11.30 -12.11
N HIS A 265 12.13 -12.39 -12.73
CA HIS A 265 11.31 -13.57 -12.91
C HIS A 265 11.21 -14.33 -11.58
N VAL A 266 9.98 -14.63 -11.15
CA VAL A 266 9.72 -15.36 -9.90
C VAL A 266 8.73 -16.48 -10.16
N SER A 267 9.11 -17.70 -9.77
CA SER A 267 8.29 -18.90 -9.95
C SER A 267 8.60 -19.95 -8.88
N ARG A 268 7.85 -21.06 -8.86
CA ARG A 268 8.17 -22.21 -8.01
C ARG A 268 9.61 -22.70 -8.18
N HIS A 269 10.11 -22.67 -9.41
CA HIS A 269 11.43 -23.18 -9.79
C HIS A 269 12.52 -22.11 -9.69
N CYS A 270 12.13 -20.84 -9.54
CA CYS A 270 13.02 -19.70 -9.36
C CYS A 270 12.47 -18.83 -8.22
N PRO A 271 12.56 -19.30 -6.96
CA PRO A 271 12.05 -18.54 -5.83
C PRO A 271 12.94 -17.34 -5.49
N VAL A 272 12.32 -16.29 -4.98
CA VAL A 272 12.99 -15.04 -4.58
C VAL A 272 12.93 -14.89 -3.07
N LYS A 273 14.08 -14.77 -2.40
CA LYS A 273 14.12 -14.50 -0.96
C LYS A 273 13.66 -13.08 -0.67
N SER A 274 12.93 -12.85 0.41
CA SER A 274 12.41 -11.51 0.75
C SER A 274 13.49 -10.48 1.06
N ASN A 275 14.65 -10.91 1.54
CA ASN A 275 15.82 -10.06 1.75
C ASN A 275 16.80 -10.09 0.56
N SER A 276 16.30 -9.78 -0.64
CA SER A 276 17.06 -9.80 -1.90
C SER A 276 16.80 -8.54 -2.73
N LYS A 277 17.63 -8.30 -3.76
CA LYS A 277 17.42 -7.16 -4.68
C LYS A 277 16.15 -7.36 -5.50
N GLU A 278 15.91 -8.61 -5.86
CA GLU A 278 14.80 -9.06 -6.67
C GLU A 278 13.48 -8.80 -5.93
N ALA A 279 13.41 -9.04 -4.62
CA ALA A 279 12.24 -8.71 -3.81
C ALA A 279 11.95 -7.20 -3.80
N VAL A 280 12.98 -6.36 -3.68
CA VAL A 280 12.83 -4.90 -3.75
C VAL A 280 12.31 -4.48 -5.13
N LEU A 281 12.86 -5.04 -6.22
CA LEU A 281 12.42 -4.75 -7.59
C LEU A 281 10.98 -5.21 -7.86
N LEU A 282 10.58 -6.39 -7.38
CA LEU A 282 9.20 -6.90 -7.48
C LEU A 282 8.20 -6.00 -6.75
N CYS A 283 8.57 -5.53 -5.55
CA CYS A 283 7.78 -4.57 -4.79
C CYS A 283 7.67 -3.24 -5.55
N MET A 284 8.79 -2.68 -6.01
CA MET A 284 8.81 -1.45 -6.81
C MET A 284 7.95 -1.56 -8.07
N ALA A 285 8.04 -2.67 -8.81
CA ALA A 285 7.27 -2.91 -10.02
C ALA A 285 5.76 -2.93 -9.75
N THR A 286 5.35 -3.66 -8.71
CA THR A 286 3.96 -3.73 -8.28
C THR A 286 3.44 -2.33 -7.96
N GLU A 287 4.15 -1.57 -7.13
CA GLU A 287 3.71 -0.26 -6.65
C GLU A 287 3.72 0.84 -7.72
N LEU A 288 4.71 0.83 -8.61
CA LEU A 288 4.73 1.69 -9.79
C LEU A 288 3.53 1.41 -10.70
N SER A 289 3.20 0.13 -10.91
CA SER A 289 2.04 -0.25 -11.73
C SER A 289 0.71 0.21 -11.12
N LEU A 290 0.63 0.36 -9.79
CA LEU A 290 -0.57 0.83 -9.11
C LEU A 290 -0.77 2.35 -9.27
N THR A 291 0.32 3.10 -9.47
CA THR A 291 0.34 4.57 -9.50
C THR A 291 0.39 5.13 -10.92
N MET A 292 0.84 4.33 -11.90
CA MET A 292 0.84 4.66 -13.32
C MET A 292 -0.52 4.39 -13.98
N THR A 293 -0.81 5.16 -15.04
CA THR A 293 -1.98 4.93 -15.90
C THR A 293 -1.77 3.83 -16.93
N ASP A 294 -0.50 3.55 -17.29
CA ASP A 294 -0.12 2.53 -18.27
C ASP A 294 1.06 1.70 -17.74
N SER A 295 0.82 0.41 -17.47
CA SER A 295 1.85 -0.50 -16.97
C SER A 295 2.73 -1.06 -18.09
N ALA A 296 2.35 -0.91 -19.37
CA ALA A 296 3.14 -1.42 -20.49
C ALA A 296 4.53 -0.79 -20.54
N ALA A 297 4.62 0.48 -20.12
CA ALA A 297 5.88 1.22 -19.98
C ALA A 297 6.90 0.58 -19.01
N LEU A 298 6.44 -0.30 -18.10
CA LEU A 298 7.30 -1.03 -17.17
C LEU A 298 7.76 -2.38 -17.73
N VAL A 299 6.93 -3.04 -18.54
CA VAL A 299 7.17 -4.41 -19.04
C VAL A 299 8.01 -4.41 -20.32
N GLN A 300 8.12 -3.27 -21.03
CA GLN A 300 8.81 -3.14 -22.32
C GLN A 300 8.35 -4.17 -23.37
N LYS A 301 7.18 -4.82 -23.17
CA LYS A 301 6.55 -5.70 -24.16
C LYS A 301 5.65 -4.87 -25.06
N SER A 302 5.74 -5.11 -26.37
CA SER A 302 4.77 -4.59 -27.33
C SER A 302 3.39 -5.20 -27.04
N ALA A 303 2.33 -4.41 -27.18
CA ALA A 303 0.94 -4.85 -27.01
C ALA A 303 0.45 -5.76 -28.17
N ALA A 304 1.34 -6.62 -28.67
CA ALA A 304 1.07 -7.53 -29.77
C ALA A 304 0.23 -8.71 -29.25
N GLY A 305 -0.98 -8.87 -29.81
CA GLY A 305 -1.83 -10.05 -29.58
C GLY A 305 -3.10 -9.81 -28.76
N VAL A 306 -3.43 -8.58 -28.38
CA VAL A 306 -4.73 -8.27 -27.77
C VAL A 306 -5.81 -8.16 -28.83
N CYS A 307 -6.98 -8.75 -28.55
CA CYS A 307 -8.15 -8.62 -29.41
C CYS A 307 -8.53 -7.14 -29.49
N ALA A 308 -8.47 -6.57 -30.70
CA ALA A 308 -8.80 -5.16 -30.93
C ALA A 308 -10.31 -4.86 -30.77
N LEU A 309 -11.17 -5.90 -30.74
CA LEU A 309 -12.61 -5.74 -30.70
C LEU A 309 -13.16 -5.74 -29.26
N PRO A 310 -14.03 -4.78 -28.92
CA PRO A 310 -14.73 -4.78 -27.63
C PRO A 310 -15.58 -6.04 -27.44
N VAL A 311 -15.56 -6.62 -26.24
CA VAL A 311 -16.39 -7.78 -25.88
C VAL A 311 -17.52 -7.35 -24.95
N ALA A 312 -18.76 -7.57 -25.38
CA ALA A 312 -19.94 -7.36 -24.56
C ALA A 312 -20.16 -8.54 -23.59
N VAL A 313 -20.42 -8.23 -22.32
CA VAL A 313 -20.69 -9.20 -21.26
C VAL A 313 -21.86 -8.70 -20.42
N GLU A 314 -22.79 -9.58 -20.06
CA GLU A 314 -23.85 -9.27 -19.10
C GLU A 314 -23.47 -9.81 -17.71
N ILE A 315 -23.50 -8.94 -16.71
CA ILE A 315 -23.18 -9.27 -15.32
C ILE A 315 -24.44 -9.22 -14.47
N ASP A 316 -24.61 -10.18 -13.56
CA ASP A 316 -25.66 -10.11 -12.55
C ASP A 316 -25.22 -9.24 -11.36
N GLY A 317 -25.73 -8.01 -11.35
CA GLY A 317 -25.56 -7.04 -10.27
C GLY A 317 -26.49 -7.25 -9.08
N THR A 318 -27.37 -8.26 -9.09
CA THR A 318 -28.17 -8.61 -7.90
C THR A 318 -27.31 -9.45 -6.94
N ASN A 319 -27.27 -9.06 -5.67
CA ASN A 319 -26.47 -9.74 -4.66
C ASN A 319 -27.08 -9.59 -3.26
N PRO A 320 -28.01 -10.46 -2.83
CA PRO A 320 -28.69 -10.34 -1.53
C PRO A 320 -27.76 -10.62 -0.33
N GLY A 321 -26.66 -11.35 -0.56
CA GLY A 321 -25.71 -11.74 0.48
C GLY A 321 -24.60 -10.72 0.72
N LYS A 322 -23.45 -11.22 1.20
CA LYS A 322 -22.20 -10.47 1.32
C LYS A 322 -21.62 -10.15 -0.07
N THR A 323 -20.67 -9.22 -0.13
CA THR A 323 -19.92 -8.87 -1.35
C THR A 323 -19.48 -10.11 -2.12
N ALA A 324 -19.67 -10.11 -3.44
CA ALA A 324 -19.45 -11.28 -4.29
C ALA A 324 -18.81 -10.91 -5.63
N TRP A 325 -18.03 -11.82 -6.20
CA TRP A 325 -17.37 -11.62 -7.50
C TRP A 325 -18.16 -12.27 -8.63
N ARG A 326 -18.36 -11.54 -9.71
CA ARG A 326 -18.97 -12.04 -10.95
C ARG A 326 -17.89 -12.24 -12.01
N SER A 327 -17.80 -13.47 -12.50
CA SER A 327 -16.89 -13.85 -13.58
C SER A 327 -17.34 -13.23 -14.91
N THR A 328 -16.40 -12.66 -15.65
CA THR A 328 -16.67 -12.11 -16.99
C THR A 328 -16.35 -13.09 -18.11
N GLY A 329 -15.58 -14.15 -17.83
CA GLY A 329 -14.97 -15.02 -18.84
C GLY A 329 -13.87 -14.33 -19.65
N LEU A 330 -13.37 -13.19 -19.19
CA LEU A 330 -12.31 -12.41 -19.83
C LEU A 330 -11.05 -12.36 -18.97
N TYR A 331 -9.92 -12.22 -19.64
CA TYR A 331 -8.59 -12.12 -19.05
C TYR A 331 -7.88 -10.89 -19.61
N LEU A 332 -7.30 -10.08 -18.74
CA LEU A 332 -6.42 -8.99 -19.13
C LEU A 332 -4.99 -9.52 -19.26
N PRO A 333 -4.35 -9.45 -20.44
CA PRO A 333 -2.96 -9.82 -20.60
C PRO A 333 -2.00 -8.98 -19.74
N GLU A 334 -0.86 -9.58 -19.38
CA GLU A 334 0.20 -8.95 -18.59
C GLU A 334 0.61 -7.59 -19.17
N GLY A 335 0.70 -6.56 -18.33
CA GLY A 335 1.12 -5.20 -18.70
C GLY A 335 0.09 -4.39 -19.49
N HIS A 336 -1.06 -4.96 -19.86
CA HIS A 336 -2.07 -4.27 -20.68
C HIS A 336 -3.06 -3.46 -19.83
N THR A 337 -3.79 -2.58 -20.53
CA THR A 337 -4.87 -1.77 -19.95
C THR A 337 -6.22 -2.25 -20.47
N ALA A 338 -7.14 -2.54 -19.55
CA ALA A 338 -8.54 -2.75 -19.87
C ALA A 338 -9.30 -1.42 -19.84
N VAL A 339 -10.15 -1.18 -20.83
CA VAL A 339 -11.16 -0.12 -20.78
C VAL A 339 -12.53 -0.78 -20.68
N ILE A 340 -13.19 -0.57 -19.54
CA ILE A 340 -14.50 -1.17 -19.25
C ILE A 340 -15.55 -0.06 -19.28
N THR A 341 -16.50 -0.21 -20.19
CA THR A 341 -17.65 0.70 -20.31
C THR A 341 -18.83 0.14 -19.52
N PHE A 342 -19.29 0.91 -18.55
CA PHE A 342 -20.41 0.64 -17.67
C PHE A 342 -21.62 1.55 -18.01
N PRO A 343 -22.86 1.08 -17.79
CA PRO A 343 -24.04 1.92 -17.84
C PRO A 343 -23.97 3.02 -16.76
N CYS A 344 -24.57 4.18 -17.03
CA CYS A 344 -24.57 5.30 -16.08
C CYS A 344 -25.12 4.93 -14.70
N LEU A 345 -26.10 4.01 -14.66
CA LEU A 345 -26.83 3.62 -13.46
C LEU A 345 -25.96 2.91 -12.40
N VAL A 346 -24.82 2.33 -12.78
CA VAL A 346 -23.94 1.60 -11.85
C VAL A 346 -22.74 2.43 -11.39
N VAL A 347 -22.53 3.62 -11.96
CA VAL A 347 -21.43 4.51 -11.58
C VAL A 347 -21.69 5.02 -10.16
N GLY A 348 -20.73 4.78 -9.25
CA GLY A 348 -20.90 5.13 -7.84
C GLY A 348 -21.81 4.21 -7.04
N ALA A 349 -22.37 3.15 -7.64
CA ALA A 349 -23.23 2.17 -6.95
C ALA A 349 -22.44 1.17 -6.07
N GLY A 350 -21.15 1.44 -5.82
CA GLY A 350 -20.28 0.61 -4.98
C GLY A 350 -19.68 -0.62 -5.68
N LEU A 351 -19.85 -0.76 -7.00
CA LEU A 351 -19.20 -1.80 -7.78
C LEU A 351 -17.68 -1.56 -7.85
N LYS A 352 -16.92 -2.64 -7.95
CA LYS A 352 -15.47 -2.59 -8.23
C LYS A 352 -15.11 -3.50 -9.38
N VAL A 353 -14.08 -3.13 -10.12
CA VAL A 353 -13.38 -4.03 -11.03
C VAL A 353 -12.24 -4.66 -10.25
N GLN A 354 -12.07 -5.97 -10.40
CA GLN A 354 -10.88 -6.67 -9.92
C GLN A 354 -10.25 -7.46 -11.07
N ILE A 355 -8.94 -7.35 -11.22
CA ILE A 355 -8.12 -8.15 -12.12
C ILE A 355 -7.27 -9.08 -11.25
N GLY A 356 -7.27 -10.36 -11.59
CA GLY A 356 -6.60 -11.42 -10.82
C GLY A 356 -7.58 -12.15 -9.90
N CYS A 357 -7.44 -13.48 -9.84
CA CYS A 357 -8.31 -14.37 -9.07
C CYS A 357 -7.90 -14.52 -7.61
N HIS A 358 -6.72 -14.03 -7.24
CA HIS A 358 -6.14 -14.20 -5.91
C HIS A 358 -6.72 -13.24 -4.87
N THR A 359 -6.41 -13.50 -3.60
CA THR A 359 -6.67 -12.58 -2.47
C THR A 359 -5.45 -12.39 -1.57
N ASP A 360 -4.46 -13.27 -1.69
CA ASP A 360 -3.28 -13.34 -0.84
C ASP A 360 -2.30 -12.19 -1.10
N ASP A 361 -1.80 -11.63 0.00
CA ASP A 361 -0.64 -10.74 0.03
C ASP A 361 0.55 -11.53 0.61
N LEU A 362 1.54 -11.80 -0.24
CA LEU A 362 2.74 -12.54 0.16
C LEU A 362 3.90 -11.61 0.57
N SER A 363 3.67 -10.31 0.75
CA SER A 363 4.73 -9.33 1.08
C SER A 363 5.48 -9.64 2.39
N HIS A 364 4.91 -10.50 3.25
CA HIS A 364 5.50 -10.96 4.50
C HIS A 364 6.16 -12.34 4.43
N ALA A 365 6.08 -13.03 3.28
CA ALA A 365 6.72 -14.33 3.11
C ALA A 365 8.24 -14.20 3.17
N THR A 366 8.92 -15.20 3.73
CA THR A 366 10.39 -15.26 3.74
C THR A 366 10.98 -15.58 2.36
N GLU A 367 10.19 -16.26 1.53
CA GLU A 367 10.51 -16.66 0.18
C GLU A 367 9.26 -16.53 -0.70
N LEU A 368 9.43 -16.00 -1.90
CA LEU A 368 8.39 -15.74 -2.89
C LEU A 368 8.55 -16.72 -4.05
N LYS A 369 7.51 -17.50 -4.35
CA LYS A 369 7.39 -18.42 -5.48
C LYS A 369 6.50 -17.85 -6.60
N ARG A 370 5.96 -16.66 -6.38
CA ARG A 370 5.33 -15.78 -7.37
C ARG A 370 5.44 -14.33 -6.90
N ALA A 371 5.03 -13.38 -7.73
CA ALA A 371 4.94 -11.98 -7.31
C ALA A 371 4.01 -11.83 -6.10
N PRO A 372 4.33 -10.93 -5.14
CA PRO A 372 3.71 -10.94 -3.83
C PRO A 372 2.22 -10.58 -3.86
N VAL A 373 1.86 -9.57 -4.65
CA VAL A 373 0.48 -9.13 -4.89
C VAL A 373 0.25 -9.08 -6.39
N VAL A 374 -0.62 -9.96 -6.88
CA VAL A 374 -0.94 -10.13 -8.32
C VAL A 374 -2.35 -9.67 -8.68
N ILE A 375 -2.94 -8.85 -7.82
CA ILE A 375 -4.29 -8.31 -8.01
C ILE A 375 -4.28 -6.81 -8.25
N ARG A 376 -5.26 -6.34 -9.01
CA ARG A 376 -5.54 -4.93 -9.21
C ARG A 376 -7.03 -4.67 -9.04
N THR A 377 -7.38 -3.73 -8.16
CA THR A 377 -8.77 -3.37 -7.89
C THR A 377 -8.99 -1.88 -8.07
N CYS A 378 -10.12 -1.48 -8.65
CA CYS A 378 -10.57 -0.09 -8.66
C CYS A 378 -12.09 0.01 -8.49
N ASP A 379 -12.55 1.07 -7.83
CA ASP A 379 -13.98 1.37 -7.76
C ASP A 379 -14.49 1.82 -9.14
N VAL A 380 -15.74 1.50 -9.47
CA VAL A 380 -16.40 1.98 -10.70
C VAL A 380 -16.86 3.43 -10.47
N ALA A 381 -15.95 4.37 -10.72
CA ALA A 381 -16.13 5.79 -10.43
C ALA A 381 -16.63 6.61 -11.63
N CYS A 382 -16.52 6.08 -12.84
CA CYS A 382 -17.01 6.70 -14.07
C CYS A 382 -17.49 5.64 -15.07
N GLN A 383 -18.20 6.06 -16.12
CA GLN A 383 -18.73 5.14 -17.13
C GLN A 383 -17.63 4.38 -17.88
N LYS A 384 -16.54 5.05 -18.25
CA LYS A 384 -15.39 4.42 -18.90
C LYS A 384 -14.25 4.28 -17.91
N GLN A 385 -14.17 3.12 -17.28
CA GLN A 385 -13.13 2.82 -16.30
C GLN A 385 -11.91 2.22 -17.02
N SER A 386 -10.77 2.90 -16.93
CA SER A 386 -9.48 2.39 -17.40
C SER A 386 -8.72 1.76 -16.24
N LEU A 387 -8.18 0.56 -16.43
CA LEU A 387 -7.42 -0.15 -15.41
C LEU A 387 -6.28 -0.96 -16.04
N SER A 388 -5.05 -0.62 -15.67
CA SER A 388 -3.84 -1.36 -16.05
C SER A 388 -3.44 -2.34 -14.95
N CYS A 389 -2.99 -3.53 -15.32
CA CYS A 389 -2.46 -4.54 -14.39
C CYS A 389 -1.10 -5.06 -14.88
N LEU A 390 -0.08 -4.99 -14.03
CA LEU A 390 1.24 -5.47 -14.38
C LEU A 390 1.24 -6.97 -14.68
N TRP A 391 0.62 -7.77 -13.83
CA TRP A 391 0.68 -9.24 -13.89
C TRP A 391 -0.41 -9.87 -14.77
N GLY A 392 -1.34 -9.06 -15.28
CA GLY A 392 -2.56 -9.55 -15.93
C GLY A 392 -3.48 -10.27 -14.95
N GLY A 393 -4.55 -10.88 -15.45
CA GLY A 393 -5.49 -11.63 -14.60
C GLY A 393 -6.89 -11.77 -15.18
N LEU A 394 -7.67 -12.70 -14.64
CA LEU A 394 -9.10 -12.79 -14.91
C LEU A 394 -9.80 -11.51 -14.44
N ILE A 395 -10.75 -11.02 -15.24
CA ILE A 395 -11.50 -9.80 -14.95
C ILE A 395 -12.79 -10.17 -14.21
N TYR A 396 -12.98 -9.58 -13.04
CA TYR A 396 -14.14 -9.74 -12.18
C TYR A 396 -14.84 -8.41 -11.93
N ILE A 397 -16.16 -8.47 -11.83
CA ILE A 397 -16.96 -7.38 -11.26
C ILE A 397 -17.32 -7.76 -9.82
N VAL A 398 -16.83 -6.98 -8.86
CA VAL A 398 -17.15 -7.13 -7.44
C VAL A 398 -18.44 -6.36 -7.17
N VAL A 399 -19.48 -7.11 -6.83
CA VAL A 399 -20.81 -6.56 -6.52
C VAL A 399 -20.94 -6.42 -5.00
N PRO A 400 -21.30 -5.24 -4.48
CA PRO A 400 -21.42 -5.01 -3.05
C PRO A 400 -22.54 -5.85 -2.44
N ALA A 401 -22.49 -6.02 -1.12
CA ALA A 401 -23.56 -6.68 -0.38
C ALA A 401 -24.90 -5.94 -0.55
N ARG A 402 -26.00 -6.71 -0.64
CA ARG A 402 -27.38 -6.22 -0.79
C ARG A 402 -27.64 -5.39 -2.06
N SER A 403 -26.88 -5.63 -3.12
CA SER A 403 -27.11 -4.94 -4.40
C SER A 403 -28.36 -5.49 -5.11
N VAL A 404 -29.10 -4.59 -5.77
CA VAL A 404 -30.37 -4.89 -6.48
C VAL A 404 -30.33 -4.40 -7.93
N LEU A 405 -29.14 -4.28 -8.52
CA LEU A 405 -28.93 -3.64 -9.81
C LEU A 405 -29.42 -4.48 -11.01
N GLY A 406 -29.79 -5.75 -10.80
CA GLY A 406 -30.26 -6.62 -11.89
C GLY A 406 -29.16 -6.94 -12.89
N LYS A 407 -29.54 -7.13 -14.15
CA LYS A 407 -28.61 -7.40 -15.26
C LYS A 407 -27.91 -6.11 -15.69
N VAL A 408 -26.59 -6.12 -15.69
CA VAL A 408 -25.74 -4.99 -16.04
C VAL A 408 -24.93 -5.35 -17.28
N PRO A 409 -25.27 -4.80 -18.46
CA PRO A 409 -24.44 -4.98 -19.65
C PRO A 409 -23.18 -4.13 -19.53
N ILE A 410 -22.02 -4.75 -19.72
CA ILE A 410 -20.72 -4.06 -19.78
C ILE A 410 -20.03 -4.38 -21.10
N THR A 411 -19.14 -3.50 -21.52
CA THR A 411 -18.25 -3.75 -22.67
C THR A 411 -16.80 -3.63 -22.23
N VAL A 412 -15.97 -4.60 -22.60
CA VAL A 412 -14.57 -4.67 -22.20
C VAL A 412 -13.68 -4.63 -23.43
N GLU A 413 -12.76 -3.66 -23.46
CA GLU A 413 -11.70 -3.52 -24.46
C GLU A 413 -10.35 -3.86 -23.81
N GLY A 414 -9.40 -4.36 -24.61
CA GLY A 414 -8.05 -4.69 -24.13
C GLY A 414 -7.93 -6.08 -23.48
N ALA A 415 -8.98 -6.90 -23.53
CA ALA A 415 -9.02 -8.23 -22.92
C ALA A 415 -9.09 -9.36 -23.96
N VAL A 416 -8.72 -10.57 -23.53
CA VAL A 416 -8.88 -11.81 -24.30
C VAL A 416 -9.89 -12.74 -23.60
N ARG A 417 -10.46 -13.70 -24.34
CA ARG A 417 -11.34 -14.71 -23.74
C ARG A 417 -10.54 -15.68 -22.88
N ALA A 418 -11.13 -16.11 -21.78
CA ALA A 418 -10.62 -17.17 -20.92
C ALA A 418 -11.45 -18.45 -21.07
N PRO A 419 -10.86 -19.65 -20.97
CA PRO A 419 -11.63 -20.87 -20.89
C PRO A 419 -12.57 -20.82 -19.68
N PHE A 420 -13.88 -20.77 -19.94
CA PHE A 420 -14.89 -20.71 -18.90
C PHE A 420 -16.02 -21.69 -19.22
N PHE A 421 -16.12 -22.74 -18.42
CA PHE A 421 -17.18 -23.74 -18.54
C PHE A 421 -18.16 -23.58 -17.39
N LYS A 422 -19.46 -23.50 -17.68
CA LYS A 422 -20.51 -23.48 -16.68
C LYS A 422 -21.49 -24.63 -16.92
N LEU A 423 -21.66 -25.47 -15.91
CA LEU A 423 -22.52 -26.65 -15.97
C LEU A 423 -23.96 -26.23 -16.29
N GLY A 424 -24.56 -26.86 -17.30
CA GLY A 424 -25.92 -26.57 -17.77
C GLY A 424 -26.04 -25.38 -18.75
N GLU A 425 -25.01 -24.56 -18.90
CA GLU A 425 -25.02 -23.40 -19.81
C GLU A 425 -24.03 -23.54 -20.97
N THR A 426 -22.83 -24.08 -20.72
CA THR A 426 -21.82 -24.26 -21.74
C THR A 426 -22.03 -25.56 -22.52
N SER A 427 -22.09 -25.47 -23.85
CA SER A 427 -22.17 -26.65 -24.72
C SER A 427 -20.85 -27.41 -24.75
N GLU A 428 -20.90 -28.73 -24.59
CA GLU A 428 -19.73 -29.61 -24.71
C GLU A 428 -19.07 -29.51 -26.09
N SER A 429 -19.87 -29.38 -27.15
CA SER A 429 -19.34 -29.22 -28.52
C SER A 429 -18.51 -27.93 -28.67
N GLN A 430 -19.02 -26.81 -28.14
CA GLN A 430 -18.32 -25.52 -28.14
C GLN A 430 -17.10 -25.54 -27.23
N TRP A 431 -17.19 -26.26 -26.10
CA TRP A 431 -16.06 -26.45 -25.19
C TRP A 431 -14.89 -27.13 -25.89
N LYS A 432 -15.15 -28.27 -26.55
CA LYS A 432 -14.15 -29.06 -27.28
C LYS A 432 -13.56 -28.30 -28.47
N ALA A 433 -14.43 -27.64 -29.25
CA ALA A 433 -14.02 -26.97 -30.48
C ALA A 433 -13.25 -25.68 -30.23
N CYS A 434 -13.68 -24.86 -29.25
CA CYS A 434 -13.22 -23.47 -29.13
C CYS A 434 -12.83 -23.08 -27.70
N ILE A 435 -13.73 -23.22 -26.72
CA ILE A 435 -13.60 -22.51 -25.43
C ILE A 435 -12.37 -22.98 -24.64
N ARG A 436 -12.08 -24.28 -24.63
CA ARG A 436 -10.90 -24.83 -23.93
C ARG A 436 -9.58 -24.32 -24.50
N HIS A 437 -9.58 -23.86 -25.75
CA HIS A 437 -8.40 -23.39 -26.48
C HIS A 437 -8.20 -21.86 -26.42
N TYR A 438 -9.05 -21.15 -25.68
CA TYR A 438 -8.85 -19.71 -25.48
C TYR A 438 -7.48 -19.39 -24.82
N PRO A 439 -6.88 -18.23 -25.15
CA PRO A 439 -5.46 -17.99 -24.91
C PRO A 439 -5.12 -17.68 -23.46
N ALA A 440 -6.10 -17.35 -22.60
CA ALA A 440 -5.83 -16.98 -21.22
C ALA A 440 -5.11 -18.11 -20.44
N PRO A 441 -4.17 -17.77 -19.54
CA PRO A 441 -3.44 -18.75 -18.73
C PRO A 441 -4.25 -19.31 -17.56
N TRP A 442 -5.41 -18.72 -17.26
CA TRP A 442 -6.33 -19.18 -16.22
C TRP A 442 -7.70 -19.52 -16.81
N ALA A 443 -8.32 -20.56 -16.25
CA ALA A 443 -9.62 -21.06 -16.61
C ALA A 443 -10.54 -21.12 -15.38
N GLU A 444 -11.85 -21.01 -15.62
CA GLU A 444 -12.88 -21.21 -14.60
C GLU A 444 -13.81 -22.37 -14.98
N LEU A 445 -14.11 -23.23 -14.01
CA LEU A 445 -15.12 -24.27 -14.12
C LEU A 445 -16.18 -24.02 -13.04
N ALA A 446 -17.42 -23.74 -13.45
CA ALA A 446 -18.49 -23.28 -12.58
C ALA A 446 -19.66 -24.26 -12.50
N VAL A 447 -20.15 -24.42 -11.27
CA VAL A 447 -21.47 -24.95 -10.92
C VAL A 447 -22.23 -23.90 -10.13
N GLU A 448 -23.46 -24.21 -9.70
CA GLU A 448 -24.32 -23.22 -9.03
C GLU A 448 -23.68 -22.63 -7.75
N ASN A 449 -23.07 -23.48 -6.93
CA ASN A 449 -22.54 -23.08 -5.62
C ASN A 449 -21.01 -22.98 -5.55
N LEU A 450 -20.28 -23.32 -6.61
CA LEU A 450 -18.81 -23.40 -6.59
C LEU A 450 -18.21 -23.02 -7.95
N ILE A 451 -17.11 -22.28 -7.91
CA ILE A 451 -16.27 -21.99 -9.06
C ILE A 451 -14.83 -22.42 -8.75
N LEU A 452 -14.29 -23.31 -9.58
CA LEU A 452 -12.89 -23.72 -9.54
C LEU A 452 -12.10 -22.86 -10.52
N THR A 453 -11.03 -22.23 -10.04
CA THR A 453 -10.11 -21.45 -10.87
C THR A 453 -8.76 -22.15 -10.92
N VAL A 454 -8.34 -22.53 -12.13
CA VAL A 454 -7.17 -23.38 -12.36
C VAL A 454 -6.35 -22.87 -13.54
N PRO A 455 -5.05 -23.21 -13.64
CA PRO A 455 -4.28 -22.96 -14.84
C PRO A 455 -4.93 -23.60 -16.07
N SER A 456 -5.03 -22.85 -17.16
CA SER A 456 -5.66 -23.32 -18.40
C SER A 456 -4.98 -24.57 -18.96
N ASP A 457 -3.67 -24.69 -18.81
CA ASP A 457 -2.91 -25.86 -19.28
C ASP A 457 -3.39 -27.17 -18.62
N SER A 458 -3.88 -27.11 -17.38
CA SER A 458 -4.43 -28.27 -16.68
C SER A 458 -5.78 -28.74 -17.24
N ILE A 459 -6.52 -27.88 -17.95
CA ILE A 459 -7.87 -28.18 -18.45
C ILE A 459 -8.00 -28.19 -19.97
N ARG A 460 -6.97 -27.72 -20.71
CA ARG A 460 -6.96 -27.71 -22.18
C ARG A 460 -7.18 -29.09 -22.80
N HIS A 461 -6.71 -30.13 -22.11
CA HIS A 461 -6.86 -31.52 -22.53
C HIS A 461 -8.16 -32.18 -22.01
N MET A 462 -8.94 -31.49 -21.16
CA MET A 462 -10.19 -32.01 -20.62
C MET A 462 -11.30 -31.88 -21.66
N GLU A 463 -11.73 -33.02 -22.21
CA GLU A 463 -12.77 -33.04 -23.24
C GLU A 463 -14.18 -32.79 -22.70
N ASN A 464 -14.50 -33.35 -21.52
CA ASN A 464 -15.80 -33.20 -20.89
C ASN A 464 -15.65 -32.88 -19.39
N PRO A 465 -15.86 -31.62 -18.98
CA PRO A 465 -15.86 -31.22 -17.58
C PRO A 465 -17.09 -31.66 -16.77
N GLN A 466 -18.17 -32.12 -17.43
CA GLN A 466 -19.46 -32.36 -16.78
C GLN A 466 -19.40 -33.38 -15.63
N PRO A 467 -18.77 -34.57 -15.75
CA PRO A 467 -18.77 -35.55 -14.65
C PRO A 467 -18.12 -35.00 -13.38
N LEU A 468 -16.99 -34.29 -13.53
CA LEU A 468 -16.30 -33.62 -12.43
C LEU A 468 -17.20 -32.57 -11.76
N LEU A 469 -17.85 -31.74 -12.57
CA LEU A 469 -18.69 -30.66 -12.06
C LEU A 469 -19.99 -31.17 -11.44
N THR A 470 -20.57 -32.25 -11.97
CA THR A 470 -21.71 -32.94 -11.35
C THR A 470 -21.35 -33.44 -9.96
N LEU A 471 -20.19 -34.09 -9.81
CA LEU A 471 -19.70 -34.53 -8.50
C LEU A 471 -19.52 -33.36 -7.53
N TRP A 472 -18.90 -32.25 -7.95
CA TRP A 472 -18.77 -31.06 -7.11
C TRP A 472 -20.13 -30.47 -6.72
N ASN A 473 -21.10 -30.48 -7.63
CA ASN A 473 -22.45 -30.00 -7.34
C ASN A 473 -23.15 -30.88 -6.28
N GLU A 474 -22.99 -32.20 -6.37
CA GLU A 474 -23.48 -33.16 -5.37
C GLU A 474 -22.82 -32.94 -4.00
N ILE A 475 -21.49 -32.73 -3.97
CA ILE A 475 -20.75 -32.42 -2.75
C ILE A 475 -21.30 -31.13 -2.09
N MET A 476 -21.48 -30.06 -2.87
CA MET A 476 -22.01 -28.80 -2.34
C MET A 476 -23.45 -28.95 -1.83
N ALA A 477 -24.28 -29.76 -2.51
CA ALA A 477 -25.62 -30.08 -2.04
C ALA A 477 -25.58 -30.88 -0.72
N ALA A 478 -24.68 -31.87 -0.60
CA ALA A 478 -24.50 -32.63 0.63
C ALA A 478 -24.04 -31.74 1.81
N ILE A 479 -23.13 -30.79 1.56
CA ILE A 479 -22.69 -29.79 2.55
C ILE A 479 -23.88 -28.94 3.01
N SER A 480 -24.69 -28.43 2.06
CA SER A 480 -25.87 -27.61 2.39
C SER A 480 -26.88 -28.38 3.25
N LYS A 481 -27.09 -29.67 2.93
CA LYS A 481 -27.97 -30.57 3.66
C LYS A 481 -27.45 -30.84 5.07
N LEU A 482 -26.16 -31.12 5.22
CA LEU A 482 -25.52 -31.35 6.51
C LEU A 482 -25.58 -30.10 7.41
N ALA A 483 -25.38 -28.92 6.83
CA ALA A 483 -25.44 -27.64 7.54
C ALA A 483 -26.88 -27.14 7.79
N ALA A 484 -27.90 -27.85 7.29
CA ALA A 484 -29.32 -27.46 7.36
C ALA A 484 -29.60 -26.05 6.81
N ILE A 485 -28.95 -25.67 5.71
CA ILE A 485 -29.13 -24.39 5.01
C ILE A 485 -29.75 -24.60 3.63
N PRO A 486 -30.28 -23.53 2.97
CA PRO A 486 -30.78 -23.63 1.61
C PRO A 486 -29.75 -24.22 0.64
N THR A 487 -30.21 -25.07 -0.28
CA THR A 487 -29.33 -25.75 -1.25
C THR A 487 -28.62 -24.78 -2.16
N LYS A 488 -29.24 -23.66 -2.53
CA LYS A 488 -28.62 -22.59 -3.30
C LYS A 488 -27.96 -21.59 -2.36
N PHE A 489 -26.66 -21.37 -2.56
CA PHE A 489 -25.90 -20.42 -1.75
C PHE A 489 -26.18 -18.97 -2.20
N PRO A 490 -26.06 -17.98 -1.31
CA PRO A 490 -26.24 -16.56 -1.68
C PRO A 490 -25.23 -16.08 -2.74
N ARG A 491 -24.08 -16.75 -2.83
CA ARG A 491 -23.05 -16.59 -3.85
C ARG A 491 -22.32 -17.91 -4.02
N PRO A 492 -21.71 -18.19 -5.19
CA PRO A 492 -20.81 -19.32 -5.30
C PRO A 492 -19.58 -19.11 -4.40
N GLU A 493 -19.10 -20.20 -3.81
CA GLU A 493 -17.75 -20.26 -3.25
C GLU A 493 -16.71 -20.38 -4.37
N ARG A 494 -15.48 -19.96 -4.09
CA ARG A 494 -14.39 -19.95 -5.07
C ARG A 494 -13.18 -20.67 -4.51
N ILE A 495 -12.62 -21.58 -5.30
CA ILE A 495 -11.35 -22.25 -5.00
C ILE A 495 -10.37 -21.88 -6.10
N VAL A 496 -9.23 -21.32 -5.71
CA VAL A 496 -8.15 -20.93 -6.62
C VAL A 496 -6.95 -21.81 -6.31
N THR A 497 -6.47 -22.56 -7.30
CA THR A 497 -5.23 -23.30 -7.15
C THR A 497 -4.06 -22.35 -7.35
N ASP A 498 -3.17 -22.22 -6.36
CA ASP A 498 -2.03 -21.32 -6.44
C ASP A 498 -0.73 -22.03 -6.05
N VAL A 499 0.38 -21.52 -6.55
CA VAL A 499 1.72 -22.05 -6.27
C VAL A 499 2.19 -21.72 -4.85
N GLN A 500 1.64 -20.64 -4.28
CA GLN A 500 1.93 -20.17 -2.94
C GLN A 500 0.77 -19.32 -2.42
N ILE A 501 0.30 -19.67 -1.22
CA ILE A 501 -0.71 -18.92 -0.47
C ILE A 501 -0.07 -18.28 0.78
N SER A 502 -0.75 -17.32 1.40
CA SER A 502 -0.26 -16.63 2.60
C SER A 502 -0.09 -17.58 3.79
N PHE A 503 -0.90 -18.65 3.87
CA PHE A 503 -0.88 -19.63 4.94
C PHE A 503 -1.07 -21.05 4.40
N GLY A 504 0.00 -21.84 4.35
CA GLY A 504 -0.04 -23.25 3.94
C GLY A 504 1.26 -23.79 3.39
#